data_AF-A0A3P1UVA2-F1
#
_entry.id   AF-A0A3P1UVA2-F1
#
_cell.length_a   1.000
_cell.length_b   1.000
_cell.length_c   1.000
_cell.angle_alpha   90.00
_cell.angle_beta   90.00
_cell.angle_gamma   90.00
#
_symmetry.space_group_name_H-M   'P 1'
#
loop_
_entity.id
_entity.type
_entity.pdbx_description
1 polymer ?
#
loop_
_entity_poly.entity_id
_entity_poly.type
_entity_poly.pdbx_seq_one_letter_code
_entity_poly.pdbx_strand_id
1 'polypeptide(L)'
;MTLQEITRRMEERGISTMSVSYLHQLRTGQAQNPRLQHLRALADAFEVPLSFFIDTSEEGGSVEESLTPQERMVAMRVHGLSDEALRSIRAIVELARRSEQLDDPSQG
;
A
#
# COMPACT_ATOMS: atom_id res chain seq x y z
N MET A 1 12.39 11.57 10.81
CA MET A 1 13.64 10.79 10.75
C MET A 1 14.65 11.53 9.87
N THR A 2 15.92 11.65 10.25
CA THR A 2 16.95 12.35 9.45
C THR A 2 17.59 11.39 8.43
N LEU A 3 18.18 11.90 7.35
CA LEU A 3 18.86 11.07 6.34
C LEU A 3 20.06 10.31 6.92
N GLN A 4 20.76 10.91 7.88
CA GLN A 4 21.86 10.29 8.60
C GLN A 4 21.38 9.12 9.47
N GLU A 5 20.21 9.26 10.11
CA GLU A 5 19.62 8.20 10.92
C GLU A 5 19.21 6.98 10.07
N ILE A 6 18.73 7.19 8.83
CA ILE A 6 18.40 6.10 7.90
C ILE A 6 19.66 5.33 7.52
N THR A 7 20.72 6.05 7.18
CA THR A 7 21.99 5.44 6.75
C THR A 7 22.64 4.66 7.90
N ARG A 8 22.63 5.22 9.12
CA ARG A 8 23.14 4.56 10.33
C ARG A 8 22.42 3.22 10.59
N ARG A 9 21.09 3.19 10.49
CA ARG A 9 20.31 1.95 10.67
C ARG A 9 20.60 0.89 9.62
N MET A 10 20.88 1.29 8.38
CA MET A 10 21.30 0.37 7.31
C MET A 10 22.67 -0.25 7.63
N GLU A 11 23.62 0.56 8.10
CA GLU A 11 24.96 0.13 8.49
C GLU A 11 24.95 -0.83 9.69
N GLU A 12 24.18 -0.52 10.73
CA GLU A 12 24.02 -1.36 11.92
C GLU A 12 23.44 -2.76 11.58
N ARG A 13 22.66 -2.86 10.50
CA ARG A 13 22.05 -4.12 10.04
C ARG A 13 22.86 -4.83 8.96
N GLY A 14 24.02 -4.29 8.55
CA GLY A 14 24.89 -4.90 7.53
C GLY A 14 24.28 -4.95 6.13
N ILE A 15 23.35 -4.05 5.82
CA ILE A 15 22.60 -4.03 4.56
C ILE A 15 23.35 -3.17 3.53
N SER A 16 23.17 -3.45 2.23
CA SER A 16 23.73 -2.64 1.14
C SER A 16 23.49 -1.15 1.38
N THR A 17 24.58 -0.43 1.63
CA THR A 17 24.55 0.99 1.97
C THR A 17 24.25 1.81 0.72
N MET A 18 23.33 2.76 0.86
CA MET A 18 23.15 3.82 -0.12
C MET A 18 23.71 5.12 0.43
N SER A 19 24.27 5.97 -0.43
CA SER A 19 24.84 7.23 0.03
C SER A 19 23.73 8.20 0.48
N VAL A 20 24.03 9.05 1.46
CA VAL A 20 23.15 10.14 1.92
C VAL A 20 22.72 11.03 0.75
N SER A 21 23.60 11.24 -0.23
CA SER A 21 23.32 12.01 -1.44
C SER A 21 22.27 11.33 -2.34
N TYR A 22 22.30 10.01 -2.48
CA TYR A 22 21.31 9.27 -3.26
C TYR A 22 19.94 9.25 -2.55
N LEU A 23 19.92 9.09 -1.22
CA LEU A 23 18.70 9.26 -0.42
C LEU A 23 18.08 10.66 -0.58
N HIS A 24 18.91 11.71 -0.60
CA HIS A 24 18.44 13.07 -0.85
C HIS A 24 17.81 13.21 -2.25
N GLN A 25 18.42 12.62 -3.28
CA GLN A 25 17.89 12.63 -4.64
C GLN A 25 16.55 11.90 -4.75
N LEU A 26 16.40 10.74 -4.08
CA LEU A 26 15.12 10.04 -4.00
C LEU A 26 14.05 10.89 -3.30
N ARG A 27 14.39 11.49 -2.15
CA ARG A 27 13.49 12.37 -1.38
C ARG A 27 13.02 13.59 -2.17
N THR A 28 13.86 14.12 -3.05
CA THR A 28 13.57 15.32 -3.87
C THR A 28 13.06 15.00 -5.27
N GLY A 29 12.85 13.72 -5.61
CA GLY A 29 12.38 13.28 -6.92
C GLY A 29 13.39 13.43 -8.07
N GLN A 30 14.64 13.79 -7.75
CA GLN A 30 15.74 13.87 -8.73
C GLN A 30 16.17 12.47 -9.21
N ALA A 31 16.04 11.47 -8.34
CA ALA A 31 16.11 10.06 -8.69
C ALA A 31 14.73 9.43 -8.44
N GLN A 32 14.24 8.63 -9.37
CA GLN A 32 12.86 8.08 -9.30
C GLN A 32 12.79 6.56 -9.46
N ASN A 33 13.85 5.91 -9.96
CA ASN A 33 13.86 4.47 -10.22
C ASN A 33 14.97 3.77 -9.41
N PRO A 34 14.81 3.65 -8.08
CA PRO A 34 15.73 2.88 -7.25
C PRO A 34 15.65 1.39 -7.59
N ARG A 35 16.81 0.74 -7.66
CA ARG A 35 16.91 -0.73 -7.81
C ARG A 35 16.26 -1.43 -6.61
N LEU A 36 15.77 -2.65 -6.83
CA LEU A 36 15.11 -3.48 -5.79
C LEU A 36 15.95 -3.61 -4.49
N GLN A 37 17.27 -3.74 -4.62
CA GLN A 37 18.19 -3.79 -3.48
C GLN A 37 18.13 -2.54 -2.58
N HIS A 38 17.92 -1.36 -3.17
CA HIS A 38 17.80 -0.10 -2.43
C HIS A 38 16.43 0.01 -1.75
N LEU A 39 15.37 -0.44 -2.44
CA LEU A 39 14.03 -0.51 -1.84
C LEU A 39 13.98 -1.46 -0.64
N ARG A 40 14.63 -2.63 -0.74
CA ARG A 40 14.76 -3.56 0.39
C ARG A 40 15.49 -2.93 1.57
N ALA A 41 16.60 -2.25 1.32
CA ALA A 41 17.34 -1.58 2.37
C ALA A 41 16.54 -0.45 3.05
N LEU A 42 15.69 0.27 2.30
CA LEU A 42 14.76 1.25 2.85
C LEU A 42 13.68 0.58 3.71
N ALA A 43 13.04 -0.47 3.19
CA ALA A 43 12.03 -1.24 3.90
C ALA A 43 12.56 -1.72 5.26
N ASP A 44 13.75 -2.29 5.27
CA ASP A 44 14.41 -2.74 6.49
C ASP A 44 14.75 -1.59 7.45
N ALA A 45 15.25 -0.45 6.95
CA ALA A 45 15.60 0.71 7.77
C ALA A 45 14.38 1.38 8.44
N PHE A 46 13.22 1.34 7.75
CA PHE A 46 11.95 1.86 8.24
C PHE A 46 11.10 0.81 8.98
N GLU A 47 11.56 -0.45 9.03
CA GLU A 47 10.84 -1.57 9.65
C GLU A 47 9.45 -1.79 9.03
N VAL A 48 9.33 -1.57 7.72
CA VAL A 48 8.09 -1.79 6.95
C VAL A 48 8.28 -2.95 5.96
N PRO A 49 7.21 -3.66 5.57
CA PRO A 49 7.29 -4.63 4.50
C PRO A 49 7.75 -3.99 3.18
N LEU A 50 8.52 -4.72 2.38
CA LEU A 50 8.96 -4.26 1.05
C LEU A 50 7.78 -3.93 0.11
N SER A 51 6.62 -4.56 0.29
CA SER A 51 5.40 -4.25 -0.45
C SER A 51 5.01 -2.78 -0.31
N PHE A 52 5.31 -2.11 0.82
CA PHE A 52 5.06 -0.68 0.98
C PHE A 52 5.69 0.20 -0.11
N PHE A 53 6.78 -0.24 -0.74
CA PHE A 53 7.48 0.49 -1.80
C PHE A 53 7.23 -0.05 -3.22
N ILE A 54 6.71 -1.27 -3.34
CA ILE A 54 6.51 -1.94 -4.64
C ILE A 54 5.05 -1.97 -5.03
N ASP A 55 4.17 -2.04 -4.05
CA ASP A 55 2.74 -2.09 -4.26
C ASP A 55 2.25 -0.68 -4.59
N THR A 56 2.04 -0.43 -5.89
CA THR A 56 1.31 0.76 -6.39
C THR A 56 -0.20 0.59 -6.24
N SER A 57 -0.64 -0.31 -5.37
CA SER A 57 -2.01 -0.27 -4.86
C SER A 57 -2.10 0.97 -3.99
N GLU A 58 -2.80 1.99 -4.47
CA GLU A 58 -3.04 3.27 -3.79
C GLU A 58 -3.89 3.11 -2.51
N GLU A 59 -3.51 2.22 -1.61
CA GLU A 59 -4.30 1.82 -0.44
C GLU A 59 -3.38 1.59 0.77
N GLY A 60 -2.52 2.56 1.04
CA GLY A 60 -1.78 2.67 2.31
C GLY A 60 -2.62 3.24 3.46
N GLY A 61 -3.94 3.39 3.28
CA GLY A 61 -4.89 3.59 4.36
C GLY A 61 -5.61 2.26 4.58
N SER A 62 -5.50 1.68 5.77
CA SER A 62 -6.27 0.50 6.14
C SER A 62 -7.75 0.73 5.80
N VAL A 63 -8.25 0.10 4.74
CA VAL A 63 -9.66 0.18 4.32
C VAL A 63 -10.60 -0.15 5.50
N GLU A 64 -10.11 -0.91 6.48
CA GLU A 64 -10.82 -1.20 7.73
C GLU A 64 -11.23 0.05 8.54
N GLU A 65 -10.48 1.16 8.48
CA GLU A 65 -10.76 2.37 9.26
C GLU A 65 -11.84 3.27 8.60
N SER A 66 -12.10 3.11 7.30
CA SER A 66 -13.10 3.88 6.56
C SER A 66 -14.49 3.23 6.48
N LEU A 67 -14.64 1.96 6.90
CA LEU A 67 -15.93 1.26 6.84
C LEU A 67 -16.90 1.71 7.95
N THR A 68 -18.15 2.00 7.57
CA THR A 68 -19.29 2.14 8.46
C THR A 68 -19.61 0.83 9.20
N PRO A 69 -20.37 0.88 10.31
CA PRO A 69 -20.78 -0.34 11.02
C PRO A 69 -21.52 -1.36 10.13
N GLN A 70 -22.27 -0.89 9.13
CA GLN A 70 -23.01 -1.74 8.20
C GLN A 70 -22.07 -2.47 7.23
N GLU A 71 -21.10 -1.75 6.66
CA GLU A 71 -20.11 -2.33 5.75
C GLU A 71 -19.22 -3.35 6.46
N ARG A 72 -18.80 -3.07 7.70
CA ARG A 72 -18.04 -4.04 8.52
C ARG A 72 -18.81 -5.34 8.74
N MET A 73 -20.12 -5.24 8.97
CA MET A 73 -20.96 -6.42 9.19
C MET A 73 -21.07 -7.29 7.93
N VAL A 74 -21.03 -6.69 6.74
CA VAL A 74 -20.97 -7.41 5.46
C VAL A 74 -19.59 -8.05 5.29
N ALA A 75 -18.52 -7.30 5.52
CA ALA A 75 -17.14 -7.80 5.43
C ALA A 75 -16.91 -9.03 6.33
N MET A 76 -17.41 -9.00 7.57
CA MET A 76 -17.34 -10.14 8.50
C MET A 76 -18.13 -11.36 8.02
N ARG A 77 -19.24 -11.18 7.30
CA ARG A 77 -20.08 -12.30 6.83
C ARG A 77 -19.52 -13.00 5.61
N VAL A 78 -18.77 -12.30 4.77
CA VAL A 78 -18.14 -12.90 3.59
C VAL A 78 -16.88 -13.68 3.94
N HIS A 79 -16.35 -13.51 5.15
CA HIS A 79 -15.20 -14.23 5.64
C HIS A 79 -15.47 -15.75 5.67
N GLY A 80 -14.61 -16.53 5.00
CA GLY A 80 -14.71 -17.99 4.92
C GLY A 80 -15.60 -18.54 3.80
N LEU A 81 -16.17 -17.68 2.96
CA LEU A 81 -16.86 -18.12 1.75
C LEU A 81 -15.90 -18.69 0.71
N SER A 82 -16.40 -19.58 -0.15
CA SER A 82 -15.65 -20.07 -1.30
C SER A 82 -15.45 -18.96 -2.35
N ASP A 83 -14.44 -19.12 -3.20
CA ASP A 83 -14.17 -18.16 -4.29
C ASP A 83 -15.37 -17.99 -5.23
N GLU A 84 -16.15 -19.05 -5.45
CA GLU A 84 -17.37 -18.99 -6.26
C GLU A 84 -18.47 -18.14 -5.63
N ALA A 85 -18.69 -18.30 -4.33
CA ALA A 85 -19.62 -17.47 -3.58
C ALA A 85 -19.15 -16.01 -3.54
N LEU A 86 -17.87 -15.75 -3.34
CA LEU A 86 -17.29 -14.40 -3.37
C LEU A 86 -17.46 -13.73 -4.74
N ARG A 87 -17.22 -14.46 -5.85
CA ARG A 87 -17.48 -13.95 -7.21
C ARG A 87 -18.94 -13.54 -7.41
N SER A 88 -19.86 -14.34 -6.87
CA SER A 88 -21.30 -14.08 -6.96
C SER A 88 -21.70 -12.83 -6.17
N ILE A 89 -21.19 -12.70 -4.93
CA ILE A 89 -21.43 -11.52 -4.09
C ILE A 89 -20.87 -10.26 -4.74
N ARG A 90 -19.65 -10.32 -5.30
CA ARG A 90 -19.06 -9.20 -6.03
C ARG A 90 -19.99 -8.74 -7.15
N ALA A 91 -20.52 -9.65 -7.96
CA ALA A 91 -21.44 -9.30 -9.05
C ALA A 91 -22.72 -8.58 -8.56
N ILE A 92 -23.23 -8.94 -7.38
CA ILE A 92 -24.38 -8.26 -6.76
C ILE A 92 -24.00 -6.84 -6.31
N VAL A 93 -22.83 -6.68 -5.68
CA VAL A 93 -22.31 -5.35 -5.27
C VAL A 93 -22.13 -4.44 -6.49
N GLU A 94 -21.52 -4.93 -7.57
CA GLU A 94 -21.37 -4.18 -8.82
C GLU A 94 -22.72 -3.78 -9.44
N LEU A 95 -23.74 -4.61 -9.30
CA LEU A 95 -25.09 -4.26 -9.75
C LEU A 95 -25.69 -3.13 -8.91
N ALA A 96 -25.53 -3.18 -7.58
CA ALA A 96 -26.01 -2.14 -6.69
C ALA A 96 -25.29 -0.80 -6.94
N ARG A 97 -23.97 -0.81 -7.07
CA ARG A 97 -23.17 0.39 -7.37
C ARG A 97 -23.61 1.09 -8.65
N ARG A 98 -23.83 0.33 -9.73
CA ARG A 98 -24.36 0.87 -10.99
C ARG A 98 -25.77 1.42 -10.85
N SER A 99 -26.63 0.74 -10.08
CA SER A 99 -27.99 1.22 -9.82
C SER A 99 -28.00 2.54 -9.04
N GLU A 100 -27.01 2.76 -8.17
CA GLU A 100 -26.81 4.00 -7.42
C GLU A 100 -25.95 5.02 -8.16
N GLN A 101 -25.54 4.74 -9.40
CA GLN A 101 -24.70 5.62 -10.24
C GLN A 101 -23.35 5.97 -9.59
N LEU A 102 -22.83 5.07 -8.73
CA LEU A 102 -21.55 5.27 -8.03
C LEU A 102 -20.32 5.03 -8.92
N ASP A 103 -20.54 4.57 -10.15
CA ASP A 103 -19.49 4.27 -11.12
C ASP A 103 -19.48 5.27 -12.30
N ASP A 104 -20.27 6.36 -12.21
CA ASP A 104 -20.26 7.43 -13.21
C ASP A 104 -19.13 8.45 -12.89
N PRO A 105 -18.14 8.64 -13.78
CA PRO A 105 -17.03 9.57 -13.56
C PRO A 105 -17.44 11.05 -13.52
N SER A 106 -18.73 11.37 -13.71
CA SER A 106 -19.26 12.74 -13.72
C SER A 106 -19.48 13.37 -12.33
N GLN A 107 -19.27 12.62 -11.23
CA GLN A 107 -19.51 13.10 -9.85
C GLN A 107 -18.26 13.02 -8.92
N GLY A 108 -17.06 13.20 -9.48
CA GLY A 108 -15.80 13.32 -8.71
C GLY A 108 -15.12 14.66 -8.93
#